data_AF-A0A011RHU2-F1
#
_entry.id   AF-A0A011RHU2-F1
#
_cell.length_a   1.000
_cell.length_b   1.000
_cell.length_c   1.000
_cell.angle_alpha   90.00
_cell.angle_beta   90.00
_cell.angle_gamma   90.00
#
_symmetry.space_group_name_H-M   'P 1'
#
loop_
_entity.id
_entity.type
_entity.pdbx_description
1 polymer ?
#
loop_
_entity_poly.entity_id
_entity_poly.type
_entity_poly.pdbx_seq_one_letter_code
_entity_poly.pdbx_strand_id
1 'polypeptide(L)'
;MAEDGSSVLDPSGQDGMERGTYTWNPLTSAFSFTTLVDTSGQWGLSHSGLTSIGISGDTMTIAGGVTLNRVTSPTSAIVGSWYATAGGQAASTVLITFLSDGSYMMAEDGSSILDPSGQDGMEKGSFTWNALTNAFSSTTLVDTSGEWGLSHSNIAFAAVSCNTLQLSDGGDTFTLVRVVSDPQVCAIPEPQTWANLLDSV
;
A
#
# COMPACT_ATOMS: atom_id res chain seq x y z
N MET A 1 7.21 -4.92 1.44
CA MET A 1 6.81 -5.14 2.84
C MET A 1 7.30 -3.95 3.64
N ALA A 2 6.53 -3.50 4.62
CA ALA A 2 6.97 -2.58 5.66
C ALA A 2 6.75 -3.30 7.00
N GLU A 3 7.68 -3.14 7.93
CA GLU A 3 7.62 -3.77 9.25
C GLU A 3 8.02 -2.77 10.33
N ASP A 4 7.25 -2.79 11.41
CA ASP A 4 7.40 -1.95 12.59
C ASP A 4 7.29 -2.87 13.81
N GLY A 5 8.24 -2.75 14.73
CA GLY A 5 8.37 -3.64 15.87
C GLY A 5 9.14 -3.02 17.02
N SER A 6 9.68 -3.87 17.90
CA SER A 6 10.51 -3.40 19.01
C SER A 6 11.93 -3.97 18.91
N SER A 7 12.87 -3.14 18.45
CA SER A 7 14.29 -3.50 18.41
C SER A 7 14.92 -3.67 19.80
N VAL A 8 14.21 -3.25 20.86
CA VAL A 8 14.58 -3.58 22.24
C VAL A 8 14.32 -5.04 22.56
N LEU A 9 13.20 -5.59 22.06
CA LEU A 9 12.81 -6.99 22.28
C LEU A 9 13.51 -7.93 21.30
N ASP A 10 13.70 -7.49 20.06
CA ASP A 10 14.48 -8.20 19.05
C ASP A 10 15.50 -7.26 18.39
N PRO A 11 16.73 -7.18 18.94
CA PRO A 11 17.77 -6.29 18.42
C PRO A 11 18.34 -6.70 17.06
N SER A 12 17.90 -7.82 16.48
CA SER A 12 18.39 -8.28 15.18
C SER A 12 17.82 -7.48 14.00
N GLY A 13 16.73 -6.75 14.21
CA GLY A 13 16.12 -5.89 13.21
C GLY A 13 15.69 -4.53 13.74
N GLN A 14 15.02 -3.79 12.86
CA GLN A 14 14.55 -2.44 13.08
C GLN A 14 13.34 -2.14 12.18
N ASP A 15 12.62 -1.07 12.50
CA ASP A 15 11.56 -0.58 11.63
C ASP A 15 12.12 -0.26 10.24
N GLY A 16 11.45 -0.75 9.20
CA GLY A 16 12.01 -0.72 7.86
C GLY A 16 11.11 -1.31 6.79
N MET A 17 11.68 -1.49 5.61
CA MET A 17 11.00 -2.05 4.47
C MET A 17 11.84 -3.07 3.72
N GLU A 18 11.15 -3.93 3.00
CA GLU A 18 11.75 -4.83 2.01
C GLU A 18 11.02 -4.71 0.67
N ARG A 19 11.79 -4.57 -0.41
CA ARG A 19 11.27 -4.63 -1.79
C ARG A 19 11.97 -5.77 -2.51
N GLY A 20 11.22 -6.53 -3.28
CA GLY A 20 11.76 -7.65 -4.02
C GLY A 20 10.80 -8.17 -5.07
N THR A 21 11.20 -9.29 -5.67
CA THR A 21 10.35 -10.07 -6.58
C THR A 21 10.01 -11.40 -5.93
N TYR A 22 8.91 -12.01 -6.34
CA TYR A 22 8.54 -13.35 -5.89
C TYR A 22 7.96 -14.19 -7.02
N THR A 23 7.99 -15.51 -6.82
CA THR A 23 7.22 -16.48 -7.59
C THR A 23 6.44 -17.37 -6.64
N TRP A 24 5.23 -17.72 -7.03
CA TRP A 24 4.38 -18.64 -6.28
C TRP A 24 3.72 -19.63 -7.23
N ASN A 25 3.71 -20.91 -6.83
CA ASN A 25 3.05 -21.97 -7.58
C ASN A 25 1.76 -22.39 -6.84
N PRO A 26 0.57 -22.13 -7.41
CA PRO A 26 -0.70 -22.43 -6.75
C PRO A 26 -0.99 -23.92 -6.58
N LEU A 27 -0.34 -24.80 -7.34
CA LEU A 27 -0.56 -26.25 -7.27
C LEU A 27 0.28 -26.92 -6.17
N THR A 28 1.46 -26.36 -5.88
CA THR A 28 2.43 -26.95 -4.93
C THR A 28 2.64 -26.08 -3.69
N SER A 29 2.05 -24.89 -3.67
CA SER A 29 2.31 -23.83 -2.67
C SER A 29 3.76 -23.36 -2.61
N ALA A 30 4.62 -23.81 -3.53
CA ALA A 30 6.03 -23.43 -3.56
C ALA A 30 6.16 -21.92 -3.75
N PHE A 31 6.97 -21.30 -2.91
CA PHE A 31 7.21 -19.86 -2.86
C PHE A 31 8.71 -19.60 -2.86
N SER A 32 9.14 -18.64 -3.67
CA SER A 32 10.50 -18.12 -3.63
C SER A 32 10.48 -16.62 -3.88
N PHE A 33 11.46 -15.93 -3.32
CA PHE A 33 11.58 -14.49 -3.43
C PHE A 33 13.04 -14.08 -3.59
N THR A 34 13.25 -12.85 -4.05
CA THR A 34 14.56 -12.21 -4.12
C THR A 34 14.40 -10.81 -3.56
N THR A 35 15.12 -10.52 -2.48
CA THR A 35 15.17 -9.19 -1.87
C THR A 35 16.11 -8.30 -2.69
N LEU A 36 15.62 -7.13 -3.06
CA LEU A 36 16.37 -6.10 -3.79
C LEU A 36 16.75 -4.93 -2.90
N VAL A 37 15.88 -4.59 -1.94
CA VAL A 37 16.09 -3.55 -0.93
C VAL A 37 15.65 -4.13 0.40
N ASP A 38 16.44 -3.88 1.43
CA ASP A 38 16.23 -4.30 2.81
C ASP A 38 16.76 -3.22 3.74
N THR A 39 15.87 -2.63 4.52
CA THR A 39 16.20 -1.67 5.58
C THR A 39 15.77 -2.13 6.97
N SER A 40 15.24 -3.34 7.08
CA SER A 40 14.68 -3.92 8.32
C SER A 40 15.66 -4.81 9.09
N GLY A 41 16.85 -5.08 8.54
CA GLY A 41 17.87 -5.90 9.21
C GLY A 41 17.54 -7.38 9.11
N GLN A 42 17.37 -8.08 10.24
CA GLN A 42 16.96 -9.50 10.24
C GLN A 42 15.44 -9.72 10.32
N TRP A 43 14.65 -8.63 10.30
CA TRP A 43 13.20 -8.72 10.26
C TRP A 43 12.71 -8.84 8.81
N GLY A 44 11.58 -9.52 8.62
CA GLY A 44 10.94 -9.66 7.32
C GLY A 44 11.26 -10.94 6.53
N LEU A 45 11.03 -10.90 5.22
CA LEU A 45 11.18 -12.04 4.32
C LEU A 45 12.65 -12.40 4.11
N SER A 46 13.56 -11.42 4.05
CA SER A 46 15.01 -11.61 3.81
C SER A 46 15.64 -12.69 4.71
N HIS A 47 15.13 -12.85 5.93
CA HIS A 47 15.63 -13.78 6.95
C HIS A 47 14.61 -14.87 7.36
N SER A 48 13.47 -14.97 6.67
CA SER A 48 12.37 -15.88 7.02
C SER A 48 12.63 -17.37 6.71
N GLY A 49 13.52 -17.67 5.76
CA GLY A 49 13.68 -19.04 5.22
C GLY A 49 12.42 -19.60 4.55
N LEU A 50 11.45 -18.75 4.20
CA LEU A 50 10.14 -19.15 3.72
C LEU A 50 10.22 -19.78 2.32
N THR A 51 9.68 -20.99 2.19
CA THR A 51 9.68 -21.76 0.91
C THR A 51 8.30 -22.15 0.42
N SER A 52 7.25 -21.88 1.21
CA SER A 52 5.88 -22.20 0.82
C SER A 52 4.86 -21.28 1.47
N ILE A 53 3.84 -20.88 0.71
CA ILE A 53 2.66 -20.16 1.21
C ILE A 53 1.39 -20.79 0.64
N GLY A 54 0.36 -20.89 1.47
CA GLY A 54 -0.99 -21.26 1.06
C GLY A 54 -1.82 -20.02 0.77
N ILE A 55 -2.62 -20.03 -0.30
CA ILE A 55 -3.60 -18.99 -0.59
C ILE A 55 -4.97 -19.64 -0.71
N SER A 56 -5.95 -19.14 0.05
CA SER A 56 -7.35 -19.54 -0.05
C SER A 56 -8.24 -18.31 0.03
N GLY A 57 -8.83 -17.93 -1.11
CA GLY A 57 -9.58 -16.68 -1.22
C GLY A 57 -8.69 -15.47 -0.91
N ASP A 58 -9.09 -14.70 0.09
CA ASP A 58 -8.39 -13.51 0.55
C ASP A 58 -7.39 -13.77 1.67
N THR A 59 -7.20 -15.03 2.08
CA THR A 59 -6.29 -15.38 3.16
C THR A 59 -5.03 -16.04 2.60
N MET A 60 -3.88 -15.48 2.96
CA MET A 60 -2.58 -16.11 2.86
C MET A 60 -2.24 -16.79 4.18
N THR A 61 -1.71 -18.00 4.12
CA THR A 61 -1.20 -18.76 5.27
C THR A 61 0.28 -19.03 5.06
N ILE A 62 1.08 -18.70 6.06
CA ILE A 62 2.53 -18.91 6.12
C ILE A 62 2.78 -20.06 7.11
N ALA A 63 3.85 -20.83 6.89
CA ALA A 63 4.28 -21.87 7.82
C ALA A 63 4.42 -21.30 9.26
N GLY A 64 4.01 -22.07 10.27
CA GLY A 64 3.94 -21.60 11.65
C GLY A 64 2.59 -20.97 12.05
N GLY A 65 1.60 -20.94 11.15
CA GLY A 65 0.22 -20.57 11.47
C GLY A 65 -0.08 -19.07 11.35
N VAL A 66 0.85 -18.27 10.84
CA VAL A 66 0.62 -16.86 10.55
C VAL A 66 -0.33 -16.73 9.36
N THR A 67 -1.35 -15.89 9.50
CA THR A 67 -2.31 -15.59 8.43
C THR A 67 -2.32 -14.11 8.10
N LEU A 68 -2.26 -13.78 6.81
CA LEU A 68 -2.43 -12.43 6.30
C LEU A 68 -3.71 -12.37 5.48
N ASN A 69 -4.51 -11.33 5.67
CA ASN A 69 -5.75 -11.13 4.90
C ASN A 69 -5.56 -9.99 3.89
N ARG A 70 -6.13 -10.17 2.70
CA ARG A 70 -6.17 -9.12 1.69
C ARG A 70 -6.88 -7.89 2.26
N VAL A 71 -6.24 -6.73 2.10
CA VAL A 71 -6.83 -5.45 2.47
C VAL A 71 -7.76 -4.99 1.35
N THR A 72 -9.06 -5.01 1.62
CA THR A 72 -10.11 -4.49 0.72
C THR A 72 -11.30 -4.01 1.56
N SER A 73 -12.11 -3.10 1.01
CA SER A 73 -13.34 -2.66 1.64
C SER A 73 -14.46 -2.47 0.61
N PRO A 74 -15.67 -3.01 0.86
CA PRO A 74 -16.82 -2.72 0.02
C PRO A 74 -17.43 -1.33 0.29
N THR A 75 -17.07 -0.68 1.40
CA THR A 75 -17.70 0.57 1.87
C THR A 75 -16.77 1.77 1.85
N SER A 76 -15.46 1.58 1.74
CA SER A 76 -14.47 2.67 1.69
C SER A 76 -13.53 2.48 0.53
N ALA A 77 -13.65 3.33 -0.50
CA ALA A 77 -12.87 3.20 -1.72
C ALA A 77 -11.37 3.44 -1.50
N ILE A 78 -10.94 4.18 -0.48
CA ILE A 78 -9.50 4.41 -0.22
C ILE A 78 -8.80 3.18 0.39
N VAL A 79 -9.54 2.30 1.08
CA VAL A 79 -8.97 1.10 1.72
C VAL A 79 -8.43 0.14 0.66
N GLY A 80 -7.23 -0.38 0.92
CA GLY A 80 -6.46 -1.21 0.00
C GLY A 80 -5.04 -0.70 -0.20
N SER A 81 -4.30 -1.37 -1.08
CA SER A 81 -2.92 -1.03 -1.42
C SER A 81 -2.83 -0.29 -2.76
N TRP A 82 -1.95 0.70 -2.82
CA TRP A 82 -1.74 1.62 -3.93
C TRP A 82 -0.25 1.78 -4.18
N TYR A 83 0.17 1.85 -5.44
CA TYR A 83 1.58 1.95 -5.78
C TYR A 83 1.85 2.93 -6.91
N ALA A 84 3.08 3.44 -6.94
CA ALA A 84 3.62 4.20 -8.06
C ALA A 84 5.08 3.75 -8.29
N THR A 85 5.56 3.87 -9.52
CA THR A 85 6.95 3.58 -9.89
C THR A 85 7.52 4.76 -10.66
N ALA A 86 8.80 5.06 -10.48
CA ALA A 86 9.43 6.25 -11.04
C ALA A 86 8.67 7.55 -10.68
N GLY A 87 8.13 7.61 -9.47
CA GLY A 87 7.37 8.75 -8.95
C GLY A 87 8.27 9.81 -8.30
N GLY A 88 7.86 11.07 -8.35
CA GLY A 88 8.55 12.17 -7.64
C GLY A 88 9.99 12.42 -8.11
N GLN A 89 10.70 13.22 -7.32
CA GLN A 89 12.07 13.68 -7.58
C GLN A 89 13.07 12.53 -7.47
N ALA A 90 12.87 11.63 -6.52
CA ALA A 90 13.71 10.46 -6.28
C ALA A 90 13.52 9.32 -7.30
N ALA A 91 12.56 9.45 -8.24
CA ALA A 91 12.14 8.36 -9.12
C ALA A 91 11.71 7.10 -8.33
N SER A 92 10.99 7.32 -7.23
CA SER A 92 10.65 6.31 -6.23
C SER A 92 9.74 5.21 -6.76
N THR A 93 9.88 4.04 -6.16
CA THR A 93 8.84 3.02 -6.06
C THR A 93 8.16 3.16 -4.70
N VAL A 94 6.87 3.48 -4.70
CA VAL A 94 6.07 3.68 -3.49
C VAL A 94 4.99 2.61 -3.44
N LEU A 95 4.74 2.03 -2.26
CA LEU A 95 3.58 1.21 -1.95
C LEU A 95 2.98 1.69 -0.64
N ILE A 96 1.73 2.15 -0.65
CA ILE A 96 0.98 2.53 0.54
C ILE A 96 -0.28 1.68 0.67
N THR A 97 -0.58 1.26 1.90
CA THR A 97 -1.79 0.52 2.24
C THR A 97 -2.59 1.26 3.29
N PHE A 98 -3.83 1.59 2.97
CA PHE A 98 -4.79 2.17 3.91
C PHE A 98 -5.69 1.07 4.48
N LEU A 99 -5.73 0.95 5.80
CA LEU A 99 -6.57 -0.01 6.52
C LEU A 99 -7.92 0.60 6.90
N SER A 100 -8.93 -0.25 7.10
CA SER A 100 -10.29 0.20 7.43
C SER A 100 -10.42 0.80 8.83
N ASP A 101 -9.44 0.57 9.70
CA ASP A 101 -9.39 1.14 11.05
C ASP A 101 -8.82 2.56 11.10
N GLY A 102 -8.47 3.13 9.94
CA GLY A 102 -7.90 4.47 9.84
C GLY A 102 -6.39 4.50 10.02
N SER A 103 -5.69 3.36 10.00
CA SER A 103 -4.23 3.30 9.95
C SER A 103 -3.69 3.12 8.53
N TYR A 104 -2.44 3.50 8.31
CA TYR A 104 -1.73 3.22 7.06
C TYR A 104 -0.32 2.70 7.31
N MET A 105 0.20 1.98 6.32
CA MET A 105 1.59 1.57 6.20
C MET A 105 2.08 1.91 4.79
N MET A 106 3.28 2.47 4.69
CA MET A 106 3.93 2.83 3.43
C MET A 106 5.35 2.27 3.40
N ALA A 107 5.80 1.85 2.23
CA ALA A 107 7.20 1.61 1.91
C ALA A 107 7.56 2.43 0.67
N GLU A 108 8.74 3.03 0.70
CA GLU A 108 9.28 3.84 -0.40
C GLU A 108 10.76 3.52 -0.57
N ASP A 109 11.17 3.24 -1.81
CA ASP A 109 12.58 3.21 -2.19
C ASP A 109 12.81 4.05 -3.45
N GLY A 110 13.96 4.70 -3.53
CA GLY A 110 14.25 5.69 -4.56
C GLY A 110 15.72 6.09 -4.61
N SER A 111 16.04 7.12 -5.40
CA SER A 111 17.40 7.61 -5.52
C SER A 111 17.67 8.79 -4.61
N SER A 112 18.39 8.56 -3.51
CA SER A 112 18.91 9.63 -2.64
C SER A 112 19.99 10.49 -3.30
N ILE A 113 20.47 10.12 -4.50
CA ILE A 113 21.32 10.99 -5.33
C ILE A 113 20.46 12.06 -6.03
N LEU A 114 19.27 11.67 -6.51
CA LEU A 114 18.34 12.60 -7.17
C LEU A 114 17.63 13.48 -6.15
N ASP A 115 17.30 12.92 -4.98
CA ASP A 115 16.70 13.66 -3.88
C ASP A 115 17.36 13.29 -2.54
N PRO A 116 18.38 14.05 -2.09
CA PRO A 116 19.18 13.71 -0.91
C PRO A 116 18.50 13.98 0.43
N SER A 117 17.28 14.50 0.44
CA SER A 117 16.53 14.77 1.68
C SER A 117 15.89 13.50 2.28
N GLY A 118 15.73 12.44 1.48
CA GLY A 118 15.17 11.18 1.92
C GLY A 118 16.01 9.97 1.57
N GLN A 119 15.47 8.81 1.92
CA GLN A 119 16.11 7.51 1.78
C GLN A 119 15.07 6.39 1.74
N ASP A 120 15.49 5.21 1.31
CA ASP A 120 14.66 4.00 1.36
C ASP A 120 14.15 3.75 2.79
N GLY A 121 12.85 3.56 2.95
CA GLY A 121 12.25 3.52 4.27
C GLY A 121 10.76 3.21 4.27
N MET A 122 10.17 3.34 5.45
CA MET A 122 8.75 3.11 5.69
C MET A 122 8.12 4.25 6.47
N GLU A 123 6.80 4.37 6.32
CA GLU A 123 5.98 5.14 7.25
C GLU A 123 4.81 4.32 7.78
N LYS A 124 4.47 4.52 9.05
CA LYS A 124 3.24 4.05 9.67
C LYS A 124 2.54 5.23 10.30
N GLY A 125 1.22 5.31 10.15
CA GLY A 125 0.46 6.36 10.79
C GLY A 125 -1.02 6.13 10.79
N SER A 126 -1.76 7.21 11.09
CA SER A 126 -3.21 7.25 10.96
C SER A 126 -3.64 8.22 9.86
N PHE A 127 -4.84 8.03 9.34
CA PHE A 127 -5.44 8.91 8.34
C PHE A 127 -6.93 9.10 8.59
N THR A 128 -7.46 10.20 8.06
CA THR A 128 -8.89 10.39 7.86
C THR A 128 -9.16 10.74 6.41
N TRP A 129 -10.31 10.29 5.89
CA TRP A 129 -10.73 10.57 4.53
C TRP A 129 -12.23 10.73 4.44
N ASN A 130 -12.68 11.76 3.72
CA ASN A 130 -14.09 11.99 3.41
C ASN A 130 -14.31 11.85 1.90
N ALA A 131 -15.00 10.77 1.49
CA ALA A 131 -15.25 10.48 0.09
C ALA A 131 -16.15 11.51 -0.64
N LEU A 132 -16.93 12.32 0.10
CA LEU A 132 -17.81 13.33 -0.51
C LEU A 132 -17.07 14.64 -0.79
N THR A 133 -16.13 15.00 0.07
CA THR A 133 -15.37 16.27 -0.05
C THR A 133 -13.94 16.07 -0.53
N ASN A 134 -13.50 14.81 -0.66
CA ASN A 134 -12.10 14.40 -0.85
C ASN A 134 -11.14 14.88 0.25
N ALA A 135 -11.63 15.46 1.35
CA ALA A 135 -10.78 15.93 2.43
C ALA A 135 -9.98 14.76 3.02
N PHE A 136 -8.67 14.94 3.14
CA PHE A 136 -7.73 13.95 3.63
C PHE A 136 -6.82 14.59 4.67
N SER A 137 -6.45 13.80 5.68
CA SER A 137 -5.42 14.17 6.64
C SER A 137 -4.69 12.91 7.09
N SER A 138 -3.40 13.00 7.36
CA SER A 138 -2.60 11.92 7.96
C SER A 138 -1.75 12.41 9.11
N THR A 139 -1.44 11.51 10.03
CA THR A 139 -0.45 11.71 11.09
C THR A 139 0.53 10.55 11.06
N THR A 140 1.78 10.82 10.70
CA THR A 140 2.86 9.83 10.74
C THR A 140 3.29 9.58 12.19
N LEU A 141 3.44 8.31 12.56
CA LEU A 141 3.84 7.85 13.89
C LEU A 141 5.24 7.23 13.88
N VAL A 142 5.57 6.51 12.79
CA VAL A 142 6.90 5.97 12.53
C VAL A 142 7.30 6.39 11.13
N ASP A 143 8.53 6.88 11.00
CA ASP A 143 9.12 7.38 9.76
C ASP A 143 10.60 6.98 9.74
N THR A 144 10.99 6.26 8.69
CA THR A 144 12.39 5.93 8.42
C THR A 144 12.85 6.41 7.04
N SER A 145 12.00 7.12 6.30
CA SER A 145 12.23 7.57 4.92
C SER A 145 12.81 8.99 4.80
N GLY A 146 13.01 9.70 5.91
CA GLY A 146 13.56 11.06 5.91
C GLY A 146 12.50 12.06 5.47
N GLU A 147 12.80 12.93 4.50
CA GLU A 147 11.80 13.88 3.96
C GLU A 147 10.90 13.28 2.86
N TRP A 148 10.99 11.98 2.59
CA TRP A 148 10.10 11.29 1.64
C TRP A 148 8.85 10.78 2.34
N GLY A 149 7.72 10.81 1.61
CA GLY A 149 6.45 10.24 2.05
C GLY A 149 5.42 11.25 2.56
N LEU A 150 4.47 10.77 3.38
CA LEU A 150 3.37 11.60 3.90
C LEU A 150 3.82 12.54 5.01
N SER A 151 4.85 12.17 5.78
CA SER A 151 5.35 12.94 6.93
C SER A 151 5.84 14.34 6.56
N HIS A 152 6.27 14.53 5.32
CA HIS A 152 6.79 15.79 4.78
C HIS A 152 5.97 16.32 3.60
N SER A 153 4.72 15.86 3.48
CA SER A 153 3.78 16.31 2.46
C SER A 153 2.68 17.19 3.05
N ASN A 154 2.16 18.15 2.28
CA ASN A 154 1.00 18.97 2.66
C ASN A 154 -0.31 18.45 2.02
N ILE A 155 -0.41 17.14 1.80
CA ILE A 155 -1.58 16.54 1.14
C ILE A 155 -2.85 16.82 1.98
N ALA A 156 -3.80 17.51 1.37
CA ALA A 156 -5.08 17.87 1.98
C ALA A 156 -6.27 17.17 1.29
N PHE A 157 -6.05 16.60 0.11
CA PHE A 157 -7.08 15.96 -0.69
C PHE A 157 -6.65 14.59 -1.18
N ALA A 158 -7.55 13.62 -1.07
CA ALA A 158 -7.43 12.31 -1.69
C ALA A 158 -8.70 12.01 -2.50
N ALA A 159 -8.54 11.72 -3.79
CA ALA A 159 -9.64 11.34 -4.68
C ALA A 159 -9.40 9.93 -5.22
N VAL A 160 -10.41 9.08 -5.09
CA VAL A 160 -10.37 7.71 -5.62
C VAL A 160 -11.33 7.60 -6.79
N SER A 161 -10.80 7.21 -7.95
CA SER A 161 -11.59 6.84 -9.13
C SER A 161 -11.11 5.49 -9.65
N CYS A 162 -11.93 4.46 -9.44
CA CYS A 162 -11.60 3.08 -9.76
C CYS A 162 -10.26 2.61 -9.14
N ASN A 163 -9.28 2.35 -10.01
CA ASN A 163 -7.94 1.89 -9.68
C ASN A 163 -6.93 3.04 -9.62
N THR A 164 -7.39 4.29 -9.58
CA THR A 164 -6.54 5.47 -9.47
C THR A 164 -6.82 6.18 -8.15
N LEU A 165 -5.77 6.44 -7.38
CA LEU A 165 -5.76 7.31 -6.21
C LEU A 165 -4.94 8.56 -6.56
N GLN A 166 -5.54 9.73 -6.37
CA GLN A 166 -4.87 11.01 -6.50
C GLN A 166 -4.74 11.64 -5.13
N LEU A 167 -3.53 12.00 -4.74
CA LEU A 167 -3.20 12.76 -3.53
C LEU A 167 -2.77 14.16 -3.96
N SER A 168 -3.31 15.21 -3.33
CA SER A 168 -2.99 16.60 -3.68
C SER A 168 -3.01 17.54 -2.48
N ASP A 169 -2.20 18.60 -2.54
CA ASP A 169 -2.22 19.75 -1.62
C ASP A 169 -3.19 20.88 -2.08
N GLY A 170 -3.94 20.65 -3.17
CA GLY A 170 -4.78 21.66 -3.82
C GLY A 170 -4.13 22.33 -5.04
N GLY A 171 -2.86 22.03 -5.31
CA GLY A 171 -2.15 22.41 -6.53
C GLY A 171 -1.53 21.19 -7.21
N ASP A 172 -0.46 20.66 -6.61
CA ASP A 172 0.26 19.51 -7.16
C ASP A 172 -0.48 18.22 -6.86
N THR A 173 -0.37 17.25 -7.77
CA THR A 173 -1.04 15.96 -7.65
C THR A 173 -0.06 14.82 -7.84
N PHE A 174 -0.04 13.89 -6.88
CA PHE A 174 0.63 12.60 -6.97
C PHE A 174 -0.40 11.51 -7.25
N THR A 175 -0.13 10.64 -8.22
CA THR A 175 -1.07 9.60 -8.66
C THR A 175 -0.52 8.22 -8.38
N LEU A 176 -1.31 7.38 -7.71
CA LEU A 176 -1.04 5.98 -7.45
C LEU A 176 -2.06 5.09 -8.14
N VAL A 177 -1.64 3.87 -8.45
CA VAL A 177 -2.46 2.82 -9.06
C VAL A 177 -2.77 1.76 -8.00
N ARG A 178 -4.01 1.26 -7.97
CA ARG A 178 -4.41 0.20 -7.05
C ARG A 178 -3.67 -1.10 -7.37
N VAL A 179 -3.23 -1.81 -6.34
CA VAL A 179 -2.78 -3.20 -6.46
C VAL A 179 -4.00 -4.09 -6.70
N VAL A 180 -4.19 -4.54 -7.93
CA VAL A 180 -5.30 -5.42 -8.34
C VAL A 180 -4.81 -6.52 -9.27
N SER A 181 -5.56 -7.61 -9.34
CA SER A 181 -5.31 -8.71 -10.28
C SER A 181 -5.69 -8.37 -11.72
N ASP A 182 -6.53 -7.36 -11.93
CA ASP A 182 -6.93 -6.84 -13.24
C ASP A 182 -7.05 -5.30 -13.22
N PRO A 183 -6.14 -4.56 -13.87
CA PRO A 183 -6.12 -3.10 -13.85
C PRO A 183 -7.27 -2.44 -14.63
N GLN A 184 -8.05 -3.17 -15.44
CA GLN A 184 -9.03 -2.58 -16.38
C GLN A 184 -10.46 -2.45 -15.85
N VAL A 185 -10.82 -3.03 -14.71
CA VAL A 185 -12.23 -3.02 -14.25
C VAL A 185 -12.53 -1.85 -13.33
N CYS A 186 -12.83 -0.70 -13.91
CA CYS A 186 -13.77 0.24 -13.29
C CYS A 186 -15.13 -0.45 -13.25
N ALA A 187 -15.63 -0.84 -12.08
CA ALA A 187 -17.06 -1.12 -11.96
C ALA A 187 -17.80 0.19 -12.23
N ILE A 188 -18.27 0.39 -13.48
CA ILE A 188 -19.31 1.38 -13.75
C ILE A 188 -20.47 0.94 -12.85
N PRO A 189 -20.97 1.77 -11.92
CA PRO A 189 -22.20 1.45 -11.21
C PRO A 189 -23.23 1.17 -12.29
N GLU A 190 -23.81 -0.04 -12.30
CA GLU A 190 -24.82 -0.40 -13.29
C GLU A 190 -25.80 0.78 -13.40
N PRO A 191 -26.01 1.37 -14.60
CA PRO A 191 -26.97 2.45 -14.70
C PRO A 191 -28.28 1.87 -14.21
N GLN A 192 -28.81 2.43 -13.12
CA GLN A 192 -30.13 2.08 -12.60
C GLN A 192 -31.08 2.22 -13.79
N THR A 193 -31.45 1.09 -14.40
CA THR A 193 -32.36 1.09 -15.52
C THR A 193 -33.66 1.65 -14.98
N TRP A 194 -34.04 2.84 -15.46
CA TRP A 194 -35.36 3.41 -15.22
C TRP A 194 -36.42 2.58 -15.93
N ALA A 195 -36.64 1.35 -15.48
CA ALA A 195 -37.81 0.58 -15.82
C ALA A 195 -38.92 1.00 -14.86
N ASN A 196 -39.71 1.99 -15.28
CA ASN A 196 -41.17 2.05 -15.14
C ASN A 196 -41.66 3.49 -15.30
N LEU A 197 -41.97 3.86 -16.55
CA LEU A 197 -43.00 4.83 -16.88
C LEU A 197 -43.26 4.71 -18.38
N LEU A 198 -44.23 3.86 -18.73
CA LEU A 198 -45.15 4.00 -19.86
C LEU A 198 -46.11 2.81 -19.83
N ASP A 199 -47.05 2.86 -18.88
CA ASP A 199 -48.38 2.26 -19.05
C ASP A 199 -49.39 3.37 -18.79
N SER A 200 -49.69 4.11 -19.85
CA SER A 200 -50.91 4.91 -20.07
C SER A 200 -50.71 5.70 -21.38
N VAL A 201 -51.16 5.14 -22.51
CA VAL A 201 -52.39 5.48 -23.23
C VAL A 201 -52.72 4.34 -24.19
#